data_AF-A0A2N6CZ11-F1
#
_entry.id   AF-A0A2N6CZ11-F1
#
_cell.length_a   1.000
_cell.length_b   1.000
_cell.length_c   1.000
_cell.angle_alpha   90.00
_cell.angle_beta   90.00
_cell.angle_gamma   90.00
#
_symmetry.space_group_name_H-M   'P 1'
#
loop_
_entity.id
_entity.type
_entity.pdbx_description
1 polymer ?
#
loop_
_entity_poly.entity_id
_entity_poly.type
_entity_poly.pdbx_seq_one_letter_code
_entity_poly.pdbx_strand_id
1 'polypeptide(L)'
;MILDAATTTPLSNYNFETKAYLHSQMGPWLQQNSAVPCQEKINCPPDLYIIEINLEDSPAQINGQPLSTIPTDFTLPEQAAEQLIDAGQQLLRNHPEFKRLLHDLYAEMAGFR
;
A
#
# COMPACT_ATOMS: atom_id res chain seq x y z
N MET A 1 14.66 -3.65 28.75
CA MET A 1 14.11 -3.07 27.50
C MET A 1 15.27 -2.76 26.57
N ILE A 2 15.84 -3.80 25.95
CA ILE A 2 16.98 -3.76 25.00
C ILE A 2 16.73 -4.84 23.92
N LEU A 3 16.01 -5.90 24.29
CA LEU A 3 15.64 -7.02 23.41
C LEU A 3 14.65 -6.62 22.29
N ASP A 4 13.65 -5.79 22.56
CA ASP A 4 12.65 -5.40 21.54
C ASP A 4 13.25 -4.55 20.41
N ALA A 5 14.17 -3.63 20.75
CA ALA A 5 14.86 -2.80 19.76
C ALA A 5 15.79 -3.65 18.87
N ALA A 6 16.51 -4.61 19.45
CA ALA A 6 17.40 -5.48 18.67
C ALA A 6 16.65 -6.39 17.67
N THR A 7 15.36 -6.68 17.94
CA THR A 7 14.57 -7.63 17.14
C THR A 7 13.71 -6.93 16.08
N THR A 8 13.18 -5.74 16.39
CA THR A 8 12.28 -4.99 15.50
C THR A 8 13.02 -4.01 14.59
N THR A 9 14.17 -3.46 15.00
CA THR A 9 14.96 -2.53 14.17
C THR A 9 15.43 -3.16 12.85
N PRO A 10 15.93 -4.41 12.79
CA PRO A 10 16.27 -5.05 11.53
C PRO A 10 15.06 -5.22 10.61
N LEU A 11 13.92 -5.72 11.12
CA LEU A 11 12.69 -5.93 10.35
C LEU A 11 12.08 -4.61 9.84
N SER A 12 12.05 -3.58 10.67
CA SER A 12 11.62 -2.23 10.28
C SER A 12 12.54 -1.64 9.20
N ASN A 13 13.86 -1.82 9.36
CA ASN A 13 14.85 -1.39 8.36
C ASN A 13 14.73 -2.17 7.05
N TYR A 14 14.51 -3.49 7.09
CA TYR A 14 14.30 -4.31 5.89
C TYR A 14 13.02 -3.91 5.14
N ASN A 15 11.94 -3.60 5.85
CA ASN A 15 10.72 -3.07 5.23
C ASN A 15 10.98 -1.69 4.60
N PHE A 16 11.73 -0.82 5.28
CA PHE A 16 12.10 0.48 4.71
C PHE A 16 12.98 0.35 3.46
N GLU A 17 14.05 -0.44 3.53
CA GLU A 17 14.99 -0.65 2.42
C GLU A 17 14.29 -1.31 1.23
N THR A 18 13.40 -2.27 1.47
CA THR A 18 12.62 -2.93 0.40
C THR A 18 11.69 -1.95 -0.29
N LYS A 19 10.98 -1.10 0.48
CA LYS A 19 10.14 -0.04 -0.09
C LYS A 19 10.98 0.97 -0.86
N ALA A 20 12.06 1.46 -0.27
CA ALA A 20 12.98 2.40 -0.93
C ALA A 20 13.55 1.81 -2.24
N TYR A 21 13.91 0.53 -2.23
CA TYR A 21 14.36 -0.17 -3.42
C TYR A 21 13.26 -0.24 -4.48
N LEU A 22 12.03 -0.65 -4.12
CA LEU A 22 10.88 -0.66 -5.03
C LEU A 22 10.70 0.72 -5.69
N HIS A 23 10.61 1.79 -4.89
CA HIS A 23 10.50 3.17 -5.40
C HIS A 23 11.65 3.53 -6.35
N SER A 24 12.89 3.15 -6.00
CA SER A 24 14.06 3.44 -6.83
C SER A 24 14.02 2.73 -8.20
N GLN A 25 13.40 1.55 -8.28
CA GLN A 25 13.34 0.76 -9.52
C GLN A 25 12.21 1.20 -10.46
N MET A 26 11.22 1.93 -9.96
CA MET A 26 10.05 2.31 -10.75
C MET A 26 10.34 3.33 -11.85
N GLY A 27 11.16 4.35 -11.58
CA GLY A 27 11.58 5.31 -12.59
C GLY A 27 12.30 4.65 -13.78
N PRO A 28 13.35 3.86 -13.54
CA PRO A 28 14.01 3.06 -14.57
C PRO A 28 13.05 2.11 -15.31
N TRP A 29 12.15 1.44 -14.59
CA TRP A 29 11.16 0.56 -15.20
C TRP A 29 10.21 1.32 -16.15
N LEU A 30 9.71 2.50 -15.75
CA LEU A 30 8.86 3.35 -16.60
C LEU A 30 9.59 3.81 -17.87
N GLN A 31 10.87 4.16 -17.76
CA GLN A 31 11.70 4.55 -18.92
C GLN A 31 11.93 3.38 -19.90
N GLN A 32 12.06 2.16 -19.40
CA GLN A 32 12.22 0.96 -20.23
C GLN A 32 10.91 0.53 -20.89
N ASN A 33 9.78 0.79 -20.24
CA ASN A 33 8.46 0.37 -20.71
C ASN A 33 7.65 1.49 -21.38
N SER A 34 8.24 2.67 -21.61
CA SER A 34 7.59 3.77 -22.33
C SER A 34 7.50 3.54 -23.84
N ALA A 35 8.30 2.60 -24.37
CA ALA A 35 8.30 2.23 -25.78
C ALA A 35 7.21 1.21 -26.17
N VAL A 36 6.37 0.78 -25.21
CA VAL A 36 5.24 -0.11 -25.49
C VAL A 36 4.16 0.69 -26.24
N PRO A 37 3.64 0.20 -27.38
CA PRO A 37 2.56 0.88 -28.09
C PRO A 37 1.31 0.99 -27.22
N CYS A 38 0.88 2.21 -26.92
CA CYS A 38 -0.47 2.49 -26.41
C CYS A 38 -1.29 3.08 -27.56
N GLN A 39 -2.61 2.87 -27.53
CA GLN A 39 -3.54 3.30 -28.59
C GLN A 39 -3.15 4.68 -29.17
N GLU A 40 -2.88 4.68 -30.48
CA GLU A 40 -2.60 5.84 -31.33
C GLU A 40 -1.38 6.73 -30.99
N LYS A 41 -0.56 6.39 -29.98
CA LYS A 41 0.61 7.19 -29.59
C LYS A 41 1.88 6.35 -29.43
N ILE A 42 2.98 6.89 -29.96
CA ILE A 42 4.34 6.42 -29.72
C ILE A 42 4.84 7.14 -28.46
N ASN A 43 5.48 6.41 -27.54
CA ASN A 43 6.02 6.89 -26.26
C ASN A 43 4.96 7.24 -25.20
N CYS A 44 4.11 6.28 -24.84
CA CYS A 44 3.18 6.41 -23.73
C CYS A 44 3.63 5.54 -22.56
N PRO A 45 4.37 6.07 -21.57
CA PRO A 45 4.61 5.33 -20.34
C PRO A 45 3.29 5.00 -19.66
N PRO A 46 3.15 3.80 -19.06
CA PRO A 46 1.96 3.47 -18.29
C PRO A 46 1.82 4.38 -17.08
N ASP A 47 0.58 4.73 -16.72
CA ASP A 47 0.31 5.35 -15.43
C ASP A 47 0.61 4.35 -14.31
N LEU A 48 1.26 4.83 -13.26
CA LEU A 48 1.71 3.99 -12.16
C LEU A 48 1.12 4.52 -10.85
N TYR A 49 0.54 3.62 -10.08
CA TYR A 49 -0.15 3.93 -8.82
C TYR A 49 0.46 3.06 -7.71
N ILE A 50 1.20 3.65 -6.78
CA ILE A 50 1.72 2.95 -5.60
C ILE A 50 0.83 3.27 -4.42
N ILE A 51 0.20 2.26 -3.85
CA ILE A 51 -0.67 2.42 -2.71
C ILE A 51 0.01 1.73 -1.52
N GLU A 52 0.65 2.52 -0.67
CA GLU A 52 1.21 2.03 0.59
C GLU A 52 0.17 2.19 1.70
N ILE A 53 -0.10 1.10 2.42
CA ILE A 53 -1.04 1.10 3.54
C ILE A 53 -0.31 0.59 4.76
N ASN A 54 -0.42 1.30 5.89
CA ASN A 54 0.09 0.86 7.17
C ASN A 54 -1.06 0.80 8.19
N LEU A 55 -1.10 -0.25 9.00
CA LEU A 55 -2.09 -0.38 10.07
C LEU A 55 -1.95 0.71 11.14
N GLU A 56 -0.77 1.32 11.28
CA GLU A 56 -0.50 2.46 12.15
C GLU A 56 -1.30 3.72 11.78
N ASP A 57 -1.70 3.83 10.50
CA ASP A 57 -2.52 4.94 10.01
C ASP A 57 -4.01 4.74 10.34
N SER A 58 -4.40 3.57 10.88
CA SER A 58 -5.78 3.27 11.24
C SER A 58 -6.12 3.84 12.62
N PRO A 59 -7.26 4.55 12.78
CA PRO A 59 -7.74 4.95 14.08
C PRO A 59 -8.40 3.81 14.87
N ALA A 60 -8.62 2.64 14.25
CA ALA A 60 -9.31 1.51 14.86
C ALA A 60 -8.46 0.85 15.96
N GLN A 61 -9.14 0.26 16.94
CA GLN A 61 -8.52 -0.38 18.10
C GLN A 61 -9.28 -1.65 18.50
N ILE A 62 -8.57 -2.65 18.99
CA ILE A 62 -9.15 -3.87 19.58
C ILE A 62 -8.78 -3.91 21.04
N ASN A 63 -9.78 -4.00 21.93
CA ASN A 63 -9.55 -3.99 23.38
C ASN A 63 -8.68 -2.81 23.87
N GLY A 64 -8.82 -1.65 23.22
CA GLY A 64 -8.05 -0.44 23.53
C GLY A 64 -6.59 -0.45 23.07
N GLN A 65 -6.20 -1.40 22.21
CA GLN A 65 -4.87 -1.47 21.61
C GLN A 65 -4.94 -1.14 20.11
N PRO A 66 -3.95 -0.43 19.54
CA PRO A 66 -3.86 -0.22 18.10
C PRO A 66 -3.84 -1.53 17.32
N LEU A 67 -4.36 -1.53 16.09
CA LEU A 67 -4.33 -2.75 15.28
C LEU A 67 -2.92 -3.23 14.93
N SER A 68 -1.95 -2.31 14.85
CA SER A 68 -0.55 -2.63 14.57
C SER A 68 0.13 -3.43 15.68
N THR A 69 -0.47 -3.50 16.88
CA THR A 69 0.09 -4.23 18.03
C THR A 69 -0.56 -5.60 18.24
N ILE A 70 -1.49 -6.01 17.37
CA ILE A 70 -2.12 -7.32 17.46
C ILE A 70 -1.06 -8.40 17.17
N PRO A 71 -0.91 -9.42 18.04
CA PRO A 71 0.01 -10.53 17.79
C PRO A 71 -0.33 -11.22 16.45
N THR A 72 0.69 -11.42 15.62
CA THR A 72 0.57 -12.16 14.35
C THR A 72 0.67 -13.67 14.54
N ASP A 73 0.24 -14.17 15.70
CA ASP A 73 0.17 -15.61 15.97
C ASP A 73 -1.18 -16.19 15.54
N PHE A 74 -1.31 -17.51 15.58
CA PHE A 74 -2.54 -18.20 15.19
C PHE A 74 -3.68 -18.07 16.22
N THR A 75 -3.55 -17.19 17.21
CA THR A 75 -4.56 -16.97 18.27
C THR A 75 -5.14 -15.57 18.20
N LEU A 76 -5.84 -15.28 17.09
CA LEU A 76 -6.61 -14.05 16.98
C LEU A 76 -7.87 -14.13 17.85
N PRO A 77 -8.18 -13.08 18.63
CA PRO A 77 -9.51 -12.92 19.23
C PRO A 77 -10.60 -13.04 18.17
N GLU A 78 -11.77 -13.56 18.53
CA GLU A 78 -12.85 -13.90 17.59
C GLU A 78 -13.24 -12.76 16.64
N GLN A 79 -13.14 -11.50 17.09
CA GLN A 79 -13.49 -10.31 16.30
C GLN A 79 -12.29 -9.59 15.66
N ALA A 80 -11.06 -10.08 15.91
CA ALA A 80 -9.86 -9.37 15.49
C ALA A 80 -9.65 -9.42 13.98
N ALA A 81 -10.05 -10.52 13.35
CA ALA A 81 -9.98 -10.67 11.91
C ALA A 81 -10.91 -9.70 11.18
N GLU A 82 -12.18 -9.57 11.61
CA GLU A 82 -13.13 -8.64 11.02
C GLU A 82 -12.67 -7.19 11.18
N GLN A 83 -12.18 -6.82 12.37
CA GLN A 83 -11.70 -5.46 12.63
C GLN A 83 -10.46 -5.10 11.78
N LEU A 84 -9.57 -6.07 11.55
CA LEU A 84 -8.42 -5.89 10.65
C LEU A 84 -8.88 -5.73 9.19
N ILE A 85 -9.86 -6.52 8.75
CA ILE A 85 -10.44 -6.41 7.40
C ILE A 85 -11.07 -5.02 7.22
N ASP A 86 -11.90 -4.59 8.15
CA ASP A 86 -12.60 -3.30 8.08
C ASP A 86 -11.62 -2.13 8.07
N ALA A 87 -10.59 -2.16 8.93
CA ALA A 87 -9.56 -1.15 8.93
C ALA A 87 -8.76 -1.12 7.63
N GLY A 88 -8.39 -2.28 7.08
CA GLY A 88 -7.71 -2.36 5.78
C GLY A 88 -8.56 -1.76 4.65
N GLN A 89 -9.87 -2.05 4.64
CA GLN A 89 -10.80 -1.45 3.67
C GLN A 89 -10.88 0.07 3.81
N GLN A 90 -10.98 0.58 5.04
CA GLN A 90 -11.05 2.02 5.30
C GLN A 90 -9.76 2.73 4.88
N LEU A 91 -8.60 2.17 5.24
CA LEU A 91 -7.30 2.70 4.86
C LEU A 91 -7.16 2.78 3.34
N LEU A 92 -7.44 1.70 2.63
CA LEU A 92 -7.38 1.66 1.16
C LEU A 92 -8.35 2.67 0.53
N ARG A 93 -9.62 2.65 0.93
CA ARG A 93 -10.67 3.51 0.34
C ARG A 93 -10.43 4.99 0.62
N ASN A 94 -9.78 5.32 1.73
CA ASN A 94 -9.46 6.69 2.07
C ASN A 94 -8.13 7.18 1.47
N HIS A 95 -7.26 6.27 1.03
CA HIS A 95 -5.95 6.59 0.48
C HIS A 95 -6.07 7.48 -0.78
N PRO A 96 -5.33 8.61 -0.84
CA PRO A 96 -5.44 9.56 -1.95
C PRO A 96 -5.07 8.92 -3.30
N GLU A 97 -4.02 8.09 -3.32
CA GLU A 97 -3.59 7.44 -4.56
C GLU A 97 -4.59 6.38 -5.06
N PHE A 98 -5.31 5.71 -4.15
CA PHE A 98 -6.36 4.78 -4.55
C PHE A 98 -7.57 5.52 -5.12
N LYS A 99 -7.90 6.69 -4.55
CA LYS A 99 -8.93 7.57 -5.13
C LYS A 99 -8.52 8.09 -6.52
N ARG A 100 -7.24 8.42 -6.71
CA ARG A 100 -6.69 8.79 -8.03
C ARG A 100 -6.84 7.65 -9.03
N LEU A 101 -6.46 6.43 -8.65
CA LEU A 101 -6.65 5.23 -9.48
C LEU A 101 -8.12 5.06 -9.89
N LEU A 102 -9.05 5.09 -8.93
CA LEU A 102 -10.47 4.93 -9.23
C LEU A 102 -10.99 6.04 -10.16
N HIS A 103 -10.60 7.29 -9.91
CA HIS A 103 -10.96 8.42 -10.78
C HIS A 103 -10.51 8.17 -12.22
N ASP A 104 -9.25 7.78 -12.41
CA ASP A 104 -8.67 7.61 -13.74
C ASP A 104 -9.30 6.40 -14.48
N LEU A 105 -9.59 5.30 -13.76
CA LEU A 105 -10.34 4.16 -14.30
C LEU A 105 -11.78 4.51 -14.70
N TYR A 106 -12.49 5.29 -13.88
CA TYR A 106 -13.85 5.72 -14.21
C TYR A 106 -13.87 6.72 -15.38
N ALA A 107 -12.87 7.61 -15.47
CA ALA A 107 -12.73 8.52 -16.60
C ALA A 107 -12.49 7.77 -17.91
N GLU A 108 -11.65 6.72 -17.88
CA GLU A 108 -11.40 5.85 -19.03
C GLU A 108 -12.68 5.09 -19.45
N MET A 109 -13.39 4.48 -18.49
CA MET A 109 -14.66 3.76 -18.75
C MET A 109 -15.76 4.67 -19.32
N ALA A 110 -15.79 5.94 -18.93
CA ALA A 110 -16.76 6.91 -19.41
C ALA A 110 -16.35 7.60 -20.73
N GLY A 111 -15.19 7.27 -21.29
CA GLY A 111 -14.69 7.83 -22.55
C GLY A 111 -14.23 9.30 -22.45
N PHE A 112 -13.84 9.75 -21.25
CA PHE A 112 -13.35 11.11 -21.02
C PHE A 112 -11.82 11.25 -21.17
N ARG A 113 -11.14 10.25 -21.74
CA ARG A 113 -9.69 10.17 -21.86
C ARG A 113 -9.22 10.06 -23.30
#